data_AF-A0A1M2VI47-F1
#
_entry.id   AF-A0A1M2VI47-F1
#
_cell.length_a   1.000
_cell.length_b   1.000
_cell.length_c   1.000
_cell.angle_alpha   90.00
_cell.angle_beta   90.00
_cell.angle_gamma   90.00
#
_symmetry.space_group_name_H-M   'P 1'
#
loop_
_entity.id
_entity.type
_entity.pdbx_description
1 polymer ?
#
loop_
_entity_poly.entity_id
_entity_poly.type
_entity_poly.pdbx_seq_one_letter_code
_entity_poly.pdbx_strand_id
1 'polypeptide(L)'
;MNSFKPKVSSESRAHQLDSRYARRQQQESEPRGKKAIGKDIGKLTEILNMPLDVFFEVTSHLKPIDILQLARTSKELRRMLLSRSARGVWLAARKNILPRMPDCPEHMNEAQYAHLIFERVCSACGVNQSVNVDYAIPARFCGPCWKTNARNGGKLAREAGLGKQPEVFNLLPKANIVAYQYKIDPITVVDQTSRNAYYEPEFVAVAKQYKELVKGGDQKALQQFIDERKADTIRRFNFNLAIGEWEKALSEEQCKEKEGVQQERVAAIEGKLRELGYEPSEYPGPLVDYGFHQMLQQPRKLTPRIWNTIRPRLVEILDTLREERAEKAFKAKWQKRRDQFEQHYRAFLAKDRDENKRKRMLPGTEDMLVLCTDVLTGAEPDADVTPDECVAVEKLVLANADEYLAKAKHDLATLVRKASADEKAARIVHRPVAKPKGGKGKGKQKSGSESEEDFDEEADLSLLEAATTMFSCIHSNFSSHSNCHGKQSYLGMIEHWQECHGPLRWSTEHIRYFPSNVYLERRVDRFLEMLCLPKDATMSVVEKAIEDGRRVCSCGFDPAEKFPGEADTSHTIGFKPLPKDDPQAEAQEK
;
A
#
# COMPACT_ATOMS: atom_id res chain seq x y z
N MET A 1 -20.37 -44.38 -3.04
CA MET A 1 -18.91 -44.21 -3.25
C MET A 1 -18.77 -43.76 -4.69
N ASN A 2 -18.08 -42.67 -4.98
CA ASN A 2 -17.38 -42.58 -6.26
C ASN A 2 -16.46 -43.81 -6.28
N SER A 3 -16.80 -44.82 -7.07
CA SER A 3 -16.06 -46.08 -7.17
C SER A 3 -14.63 -45.91 -7.69
N PHE A 4 -14.27 -44.67 -8.04
CA PHE A 4 -13.05 -44.30 -8.69
C PHE A 4 -12.10 -43.63 -7.69
N LYS A 5 -10.93 -44.25 -7.49
CA LYS A 5 -9.91 -43.73 -6.60
C LYS A 5 -9.18 -42.55 -7.26
N PRO A 6 -9.14 -41.36 -6.63
CA PRO A 6 -8.39 -40.23 -7.14
C PRO A 6 -6.89 -40.48 -7.14
N LYS A 7 -6.19 -39.89 -8.11
CA LYS A 7 -4.73 -39.92 -8.20
C LYS A 7 -4.13 -38.77 -7.39
N VAL A 8 -3.13 -39.05 -6.56
CA VAL A 8 -2.34 -38.02 -5.87
C VAL A 8 -1.25 -37.53 -6.82
N SER A 9 -1.14 -36.21 -7.02
CA SER A 9 -0.08 -35.64 -7.87
C SER A 9 1.31 -35.88 -7.26
N SER A 10 2.35 -35.95 -8.11
CA SER A 10 3.74 -36.07 -7.67
C SER A 10 4.14 -34.94 -6.72
N GLU A 11 3.79 -33.70 -7.06
CA GLU A 11 3.98 -32.50 -6.22
C GLU A 11 3.32 -32.65 -4.85
N SER A 12 2.06 -33.12 -4.80
CA SER A 12 1.35 -33.32 -3.54
C SER A 12 1.96 -34.45 -2.71
N ARG A 13 2.47 -35.51 -3.36
CA ARG A 13 3.20 -36.59 -2.67
C ARG A 13 4.49 -36.06 -2.04
N ALA A 14 5.26 -35.24 -2.75
CA ALA A 14 6.47 -34.62 -2.22
C ALA A 14 6.16 -33.77 -0.99
N HIS A 15 5.18 -32.86 -1.09
CA HIS A 15 4.78 -32.01 0.03
C HIS A 15 4.27 -32.81 1.25
N GLN A 16 3.57 -33.93 1.04
CA GLN A 16 3.16 -34.80 2.14
C GLN A 16 4.36 -35.47 2.83
N LEU A 17 5.37 -35.89 2.08
CA LEU A 17 6.59 -36.49 2.62
C LEU A 17 7.36 -35.46 3.45
N ASP A 18 7.51 -34.24 2.94
CA ASP A 18 8.19 -33.14 3.64
C ASP A 18 7.44 -32.75 4.92
N SER A 19 6.11 -32.64 4.86
CA SER A 19 5.28 -32.35 6.04
C SER A 19 5.37 -33.45 7.10
N ARG A 20 5.38 -34.72 6.69
CA ARG A 20 5.57 -35.86 7.62
C ARG A 20 6.96 -35.85 8.23
N TYR A 21 7.99 -35.54 7.44
CA TYR A 21 9.36 -35.42 7.92
C TYR A 21 9.50 -34.28 8.95
N ALA A 22 8.96 -33.10 8.66
CA ALA A 22 8.94 -31.96 9.58
C ALA A 22 8.18 -32.26 10.89
N ARG A 23 7.01 -32.94 10.80
CA ARG A 23 6.26 -33.36 11.99
C ARG A 23 7.03 -34.38 12.83
N ARG A 24 7.75 -35.30 12.18
CA ARG A 24 8.61 -36.26 12.86
C ARG A 24 9.77 -35.57 13.57
N GLN A 25 10.41 -34.59 12.93
CA GLN A 25 11.44 -33.77 13.57
C GLN A 25 10.91 -32.97 14.77
N GLN A 26 9.70 -32.42 14.69
CA GLN A 26 9.04 -31.75 15.83
C GLN A 26 8.73 -32.73 16.97
N GLN A 27 8.27 -33.95 16.66
CA GLN A 27 8.05 -34.98 17.68
C GLN A 27 9.35 -35.52 18.30
N GLU A 28 10.46 -35.46 17.57
CA GLU A 28 11.79 -35.86 18.05
C GLU A 28 12.48 -34.75 18.87
N SER A 29 12.13 -33.47 18.64
CA SER A 29 12.68 -32.32 19.36
C SER A 29 11.89 -31.91 20.60
N GLU A 30 10.62 -32.31 20.73
CA GLU A 30 9.87 -32.15 21.97
C GLU A 30 10.36 -33.13 23.05
N PRO A 31 10.75 -32.64 24.25
CA PRO A 31 11.06 -33.54 25.35
C PRO A 31 9.82 -34.38 25.66
N ARG A 32 9.98 -35.71 25.80
CA ARG A 32 8.90 -36.62 26.20
C ARG A 32 8.37 -36.21 27.57
N GLY A 33 7.41 -35.28 27.58
CA GLY A 33 6.68 -34.90 28.77
C GLY A 33 6.03 -36.15 29.35
N LYS A 34 6.20 -36.34 30.66
CA LYS A 34 5.55 -37.42 31.41
C LYS A 34 4.08 -37.46 30.99
N LYS A 35 3.60 -38.63 30.52
CA LYS A 35 2.17 -38.86 30.29
C LYS A 35 1.45 -38.34 31.53
N ALA A 36 0.58 -37.35 31.38
CA ALA A 36 -0.28 -36.91 32.45
C ALA A 36 -1.16 -38.10 32.84
N ILE A 37 -0.72 -38.84 33.86
CA ILE A 37 -1.52 -39.85 34.55
C ILE A 37 -2.59 -39.05 35.30
N GLY A 38 -3.84 -39.28 34.95
CA GLY A 38 -4.99 -38.72 35.65
C GLY A 38 -5.29 -37.28 35.25
N LYS A 39 -6.05 -37.11 34.15
CA LYS A 39 -6.97 -35.97 34.06
C LYS A 39 -8.36 -36.56 34.14
N ASP A 40 -9.14 -36.04 35.09
CA ASP A 40 -10.56 -36.34 35.29
C ASP A 40 -11.22 -36.69 33.96
N ILE A 41 -11.72 -37.91 33.87
CA ILE A 41 -12.64 -38.33 32.82
C ILE A 41 -13.90 -37.49 33.07
N GLY A 42 -13.89 -36.28 32.51
CA GLY A 42 -14.82 -35.22 32.89
C GLY A 42 -16.27 -35.61 32.65
N LYS A 43 -17.17 -34.88 33.32
CA LYS A 43 -18.64 -34.96 33.23
C LYS A 43 -19.19 -35.08 31.79
N LEU A 44 -18.41 -34.71 30.77
CA LEU A 44 -18.75 -34.88 29.35
C LEU A 44 -18.75 -36.33 28.84
N THR A 45 -18.17 -37.29 29.57
CA THR A 45 -18.32 -38.71 29.22
C THR A 45 -19.74 -39.23 29.46
N GLU A 46 -20.53 -38.58 30.31
CA GLU A 46 -21.93 -38.93 30.53
C GLU A 46 -22.77 -38.78 29.25
N ILE A 47 -22.39 -37.89 28.32
CA ILE A 47 -23.02 -37.79 26.99
C ILE A 47 -22.92 -39.11 26.22
N LEU A 48 -21.86 -39.91 26.42
CA LEU A 48 -21.71 -41.20 25.76
C LEU A 48 -22.50 -42.32 26.45
N ASN A 49 -22.98 -42.09 27.69
CA ASN A 49 -23.77 -43.04 28.46
C ASN A 49 -25.28 -42.80 28.34
N MET A 50 -25.71 -41.77 27.60
CA MET A 50 -27.12 -41.47 27.40
C MET A 50 -27.78 -42.43 26.40
N PRO A 51 -29.11 -42.68 26.50
CA PRO A 51 -29.83 -43.46 25.50
C PRO A 51 -29.65 -42.86 24.10
N LEU A 52 -29.43 -43.72 23.10
CA LEU A 52 -29.14 -43.30 21.72
C LEU A 52 -30.23 -42.39 21.15
N ASP A 53 -31.49 -42.60 21.52
CA ASP A 53 -32.61 -41.78 21.03
C ASP A 53 -32.49 -40.32 21.50
N VAL A 54 -32.13 -40.09 22.77
CA VAL A 54 -31.91 -38.74 23.30
C VAL A 54 -30.67 -38.11 22.67
N PHE A 55 -29.61 -38.90 22.47
CA PHE A 55 -28.41 -38.43 21.79
C PHE A 55 -28.71 -38.02 20.34
N PHE A 56 -29.50 -38.81 19.62
CA PHE A 56 -29.91 -38.53 18.25
C PHE A 56 -30.86 -37.33 18.17
N GLU A 57 -31.77 -37.15 19.13
CA GLU A 57 -32.60 -35.96 19.24
C GLU A 57 -31.73 -34.71 19.40
N VAL A 58 -30.82 -34.68 20.38
CA VAL A 58 -29.91 -33.55 20.60
C VAL A 58 -29.05 -33.25 19.36
N THR A 59 -28.48 -34.29 18.74
CA THR A 59 -27.63 -34.11 17.56
C THR A 59 -28.42 -33.73 16.31
N SER A 60 -29.73 -33.97 16.26
CA SER A 60 -30.58 -33.57 15.13
C SER A 60 -30.77 -32.06 15.00
N HIS A 61 -30.55 -31.30 16.09
CA HIS A 61 -30.59 -29.83 16.13
C HIS A 61 -29.30 -29.17 15.64
N LEU A 62 -28.24 -29.96 15.38
CA LEU A 62 -26.95 -29.44 14.91
C LEU A 62 -26.94 -29.20 13.40
N LYS A 63 -25.91 -28.51 12.89
CA LYS A 63 -25.65 -28.47 11.44
C LYS A 63 -24.85 -29.70 11.00
N PRO A 64 -24.91 -30.10 9.72
CA PRO A 64 -24.17 -31.27 9.22
C PRO A 64 -22.66 -31.18 9.44
N ILE A 65 -22.07 -29.98 9.36
CA ILE A 65 -20.65 -29.76 9.65
C ILE A 65 -20.32 -30.06 11.12
N ASP A 66 -21.19 -29.69 12.06
CA ASP A 66 -20.98 -29.91 13.48
C ASP A 66 -21.05 -31.40 13.81
N ILE A 67 -22.00 -32.13 13.22
CA ILE A 67 -22.08 -33.60 13.34
C ILE A 67 -20.82 -34.25 12.76
N LEU A 68 -20.34 -33.78 11.61
CA LEU A 68 -19.12 -34.29 10.99
C LEU A 68 -17.89 -34.07 11.88
N GLN A 69 -17.76 -32.91 12.52
CA GLN A 69 -16.67 -32.66 13.48
C GLN A 69 -16.84 -33.48 14.76
N LEU A 70 -18.05 -33.59 15.29
CA LEU A 70 -18.36 -34.39 16.48
C LEU A 70 -17.96 -35.85 16.26
N ALA A 71 -18.28 -36.41 15.09
CA ALA A 71 -17.88 -37.76 14.69
C ALA A 71 -16.36 -37.96 14.55
N ARG A 72 -15.53 -36.90 14.59
CA ARG A 72 -14.07 -36.98 14.55
C ARG A 72 -13.41 -36.85 15.92
N THR A 73 -14.15 -36.43 16.93
CA THR A 73 -13.61 -36.25 18.30
C THR A 73 -13.43 -37.57 19.06
N SER A 74 -14.22 -38.60 18.75
CA SER A 74 -14.18 -39.91 19.43
C SER A 74 -14.49 -41.06 18.47
N LYS A 75 -13.92 -42.24 18.73
CA LYS A 75 -14.20 -43.48 17.97
C LYS A 75 -15.64 -43.96 18.20
N GLU A 76 -16.16 -43.79 19.41
CA GLU A 76 -17.52 -44.14 19.80
C GLU A 76 -18.53 -43.23 19.07
N LEU A 77 -18.33 -41.90 19.13
CA LEU A 77 -19.16 -40.93 18.41
C LEU A 77 -19.13 -41.19 16.91
N ARG A 78 -17.95 -41.51 16.35
CA ARG A 78 -17.82 -41.90 14.94
C ARG A 78 -18.69 -43.09 14.59
N ARG A 79 -18.65 -44.13 15.42
CA ARG A 79 -19.41 -45.37 15.21
C ARG A 79 -20.92 -45.11 15.25
N MET A 80 -21.38 -44.27 16.18
CA MET A 80 -22.80 -43.92 16.32
C MET A 80 -23.28 -43.02 15.17
N LEU A 81 -22.60 -41.89 14.92
CA LEU A 81 -23.05 -40.86 13.97
C LEU A 81 -22.85 -41.25 12.50
N LEU A 82 -21.90 -42.14 12.16
CA LEU A 82 -21.72 -42.63 10.78
C LEU A 82 -22.43 -43.97 10.51
N SER A 83 -23.22 -44.46 11.47
CA SER A 83 -24.04 -45.65 11.30
C SER A 83 -25.27 -45.39 10.42
N ARG A 84 -25.90 -46.47 9.94
CA ARG A 84 -27.17 -46.36 9.19
C ARG A 84 -28.33 -45.86 10.05
N SER A 85 -28.34 -46.14 11.36
CA SER A 85 -29.40 -45.69 12.27
C SER A 85 -29.40 -44.17 12.48
N ALA A 86 -28.23 -43.52 12.36
CA ALA A 86 -28.11 -42.07 12.43
C ALA A 86 -28.61 -41.32 11.17
N ARG A 87 -29.12 -42.01 10.13
CA ARG A 87 -29.59 -41.36 8.88
C ARG A 87 -30.63 -40.26 9.13
N GLY A 88 -31.56 -40.49 10.06
CA GLY A 88 -32.59 -39.50 10.43
C GLY A 88 -31.98 -38.22 11.00
N VAL A 89 -30.92 -38.35 11.81
CA VAL A 89 -30.19 -37.23 12.41
C VAL A 89 -29.58 -36.34 11.34
N TRP A 90 -28.91 -36.93 10.34
CA TRP A 90 -28.30 -36.16 9.25
C TRP A 90 -29.35 -35.44 8.37
N LEU A 91 -30.48 -36.09 8.10
CA LEU A 91 -31.58 -35.48 7.35
C LEU A 91 -32.19 -34.28 8.11
N ALA A 92 -32.38 -34.42 9.42
CA ALA A 92 -32.84 -33.33 10.27
C ALA A 92 -31.81 -32.18 10.31
N ALA A 93 -30.53 -32.52 10.53
CA ALA A 93 -29.45 -31.54 10.57
C ALA A 93 -29.33 -30.71 9.29
N ARG A 94 -29.51 -31.32 8.12
CA ARG A 94 -29.50 -30.61 6.84
C ARG A 94 -30.66 -29.60 6.72
N LYS A 95 -31.82 -29.89 7.32
CA LYS A 95 -32.96 -28.96 7.34
C LYS A 95 -32.72 -27.73 8.23
N ASN A 96 -31.75 -27.79 9.14
CA ASN A 96 -31.35 -26.64 9.98
C ASN A 96 -30.52 -25.59 9.20
N ILE A 97 -30.20 -25.85 7.94
CA ILE A 97 -29.47 -24.90 7.08
C ILE A 97 -30.47 -23.99 6.36
N LEU A 98 -30.29 -22.68 6.54
CA LEU A 98 -31.02 -21.63 5.83
C LEU A 98 -30.04 -20.80 4.99
N PRO A 99 -30.34 -20.52 3.70
CA PRO A 99 -31.47 -21.05 2.93
C PRO A 99 -31.40 -22.58 2.76
N ARG A 100 -32.55 -23.23 2.52
CA ARG A 100 -32.64 -24.69 2.43
C ARG A 100 -31.71 -25.22 1.33
N MET A 101 -30.82 -26.12 1.72
CA MET A 101 -29.87 -26.77 0.82
C MET A 101 -30.56 -27.85 -0.05
N PRO A 102 -30.11 -28.06 -1.31
CA PRO A 102 -30.55 -29.18 -2.14
C PRO A 102 -30.44 -30.54 -1.43
N ASP A 103 -31.32 -31.47 -1.78
CA ASP A 103 -31.32 -32.82 -1.21
C ASP A 103 -30.05 -33.60 -1.62
N CYS A 104 -29.59 -34.47 -0.71
CA CYS A 104 -28.42 -35.30 -0.96
C CYS A 104 -28.68 -36.21 -2.17
N PRO A 105 -27.78 -36.24 -3.17
CA PRO A 105 -27.98 -37.04 -4.37
C PRO A 105 -27.85 -38.54 -4.06
N GLU A 106 -28.54 -39.39 -4.81
CA GLU A 106 -28.67 -40.84 -4.52
C GLU A 106 -27.35 -41.60 -4.46
N HIS A 107 -26.33 -41.14 -5.19
CA HIS A 107 -25.01 -41.77 -5.23
C HIS A 107 -24.12 -41.42 -4.02
N MET A 108 -24.64 -40.60 -3.09
CA MET A 108 -23.94 -40.08 -1.92
C MET A 108 -24.78 -40.26 -0.65
N ASN A 109 -24.11 -40.40 0.50
CA ASN A 109 -24.76 -40.29 1.80
C ASN A 109 -24.57 -38.90 2.41
N GLU A 110 -25.42 -38.54 3.38
CA GLU A 110 -25.42 -37.20 3.99
C GLU A 110 -24.07 -36.82 4.63
N ALA A 111 -23.32 -37.77 5.21
CA ALA A 111 -22.01 -37.48 5.79
C ALA A 111 -20.96 -37.15 4.72
N GLN A 112 -21.00 -37.83 3.58
CA GLN A 112 -20.16 -37.51 2.41
C GLN A 112 -20.55 -36.16 1.81
N TYR A 113 -21.85 -35.87 1.80
CA TYR A 113 -22.37 -34.60 1.29
C TYR A 113 -21.94 -33.43 2.15
N ALA A 114 -22.07 -33.55 3.47
CA ALA A 114 -21.55 -32.58 4.42
C ALA A 114 -20.04 -32.36 4.26
N HIS A 115 -19.27 -33.43 4.07
CA HIS A 115 -17.83 -33.33 3.82
C HIS A 115 -17.52 -32.54 2.53
N LEU A 116 -18.22 -32.83 1.42
CA LEU A 116 -17.98 -32.18 0.14
C LEU A 116 -18.30 -30.68 0.18
N ILE A 117 -19.41 -30.31 0.83
CA ILE A 117 -19.88 -28.92 0.89
C ILE A 117 -19.06 -28.10 1.89
N PHE A 118 -18.96 -28.56 3.13
CA PHE A 118 -18.46 -27.70 4.23
C PHE A 118 -16.95 -27.79 4.45
N GLU A 119 -16.31 -28.88 4.01
CA GLU A 119 -14.88 -29.03 4.23
C GLU A 119 -14.06 -28.72 2.98
N ARG A 120 -12.89 -28.12 3.22
CA ARG A 120 -11.94 -27.73 2.17
C ARG A 120 -10.77 -28.70 2.10
N VAL A 121 -11.06 -30.00 2.05
CA VAL A 121 -10.04 -31.06 2.04
C VAL A 121 -9.95 -31.69 0.65
N CYS A 122 -8.74 -31.88 0.13
CA CYS A 122 -8.53 -32.57 -1.13
C CYS A 122 -8.91 -34.05 -1.01
N SER A 123 -9.82 -34.53 -1.84
CA SER A 123 -10.26 -35.93 -1.90
C SER A 123 -9.16 -36.91 -2.35
N ALA A 124 -8.08 -36.41 -2.98
CA ALA A 124 -6.93 -37.23 -3.36
C ALA A 124 -5.85 -37.25 -2.27
N CYS A 125 -5.32 -36.07 -1.91
CA CYS A 125 -4.15 -35.95 -1.06
C CYS A 125 -4.46 -35.53 0.39
N GLY A 126 -5.71 -35.22 0.73
CA GLY A 126 -6.08 -34.84 2.10
C GLY A 126 -5.52 -33.50 2.58
N VAL A 127 -4.92 -32.67 1.70
CA VAL A 127 -4.49 -31.32 2.08
C VAL A 127 -5.69 -30.43 2.33
N ASN A 128 -5.60 -29.57 3.34
CA ASN A 128 -6.61 -28.57 3.67
C ASN A 128 -6.60 -27.40 2.66
N GLN A 129 -7.56 -26.49 2.78
CA GLN A 129 -7.71 -25.28 1.96
C GLN A 129 -7.82 -25.53 0.44
N SER A 130 -8.31 -26.71 0.06
CA SER A 130 -8.59 -27.00 -1.34
C SER A 130 -9.83 -26.25 -1.82
N VAL A 131 -9.68 -25.45 -2.88
CA VAL A 131 -10.77 -24.60 -3.39
C VAL A 131 -11.48 -25.19 -4.61
N ASN A 132 -10.83 -26.04 -5.40
CA ASN A 132 -11.42 -26.59 -6.62
C ASN A 132 -12.38 -27.71 -6.27
N VAL A 133 -13.68 -27.44 -6.33
CA VAL A 133 -14.75 -28.42 -6.14
C VAL A 133 -15.59 -28.51 -7.40
N ASP A 134 -16.01 -29.73 -7.70
CA ASP A 134 -16.98 -30.04 -8.75
C ASP A 134 -18.02 -30.97 -8.13
N TYR A 135 -19.24 -30.47 -7.99
CA TYR A 135 -20.35 -31.20 -7.39
C TYR A 135 -20.96 -32.22 -8.34
N ALA A 136 -20.70 -32.08 -9.66
CA ALA A 136 -21.05 -33.11 -10.63
C ALA A 136 -20.07 -34.29 -10.55
N ILE A 137 -18.81 -34.10 -10.13
CA ILE A 137 -17.79 -35.16 -9.96
C ILE A 137 -17.66 -35.62 -8.50
N PRO A 138 -18.69 -35.35 -7.69
CA PRO A 138 -18.61 -35.05 -6.26
C PRO A 138 -17.21 -35.16 -5.60
N ALA A 139 -16.28 -34.28 -5.99
CA ALA A 139 -14.92 -34.30 -5.48
C ALA A 139 -14.32 -32.89 -5.36
N ARG A 140 -13.42 -32.74 -4.40
CA ARG A 140 -12.65 -31.52 -4.18
C ARG A 140 -11.17 -31.82 -4.33
N PHE A 141 -10.42 -31.01 -5.07
CA PHE A 141 -9.00 -31.20 -5.28
C PHE A 141 -8.20 -29.92 -5.00
N CYS A 142 -6.96 -30.09 -4.54
CA CYS A 142 -5.98 -29.00 -4.63
C CYS A 142 -5.59 -28.78 -6.11
N GLY A 143 -5.00 -27.63 -6.43
CA GLY A 143 -4.57 -27.31 -7.81
C GLY A 143 -3.76 -28.43 -8.49
N PRO A 144 -2.70 -28.97 -7.86
CA PRO A 144 -1.92 -30.07 -8.41
C PRO A 144 -2.72 -31.36 -8.66
N CYS A 145 -3.56 -31.76 -7.71
CA CYS A 145 -4.40 -32.95 -7.87
C CYS A 145 -5.49 -32.74 -8.91
N TRP A 146 -6.04 -31.53 -9.04
CA TRP A 146 -7.00 -31.20 -10.10
C TRP A 146 -6.38 -31.45 -11.48
N LYS A 147 -5.20 -30.88 -11.75
CA LYS A 147 -4.48 -31.07 -13.03
C LYS A 147 -4.18 -32.54 -13.34
N THR A 148 -3.95 -33.34 -12.29
CA THR A 148 -3.67 -34.77 -12.42
C THR A 148 -4.94 -35.58 -12.75
N ASN A 149 -6.08 -35.20 -12.19
CA ASN A 149 -7.32 -35.99 -12.29
C ASN A 149 -8.28 -35.51 -13.38
N ALA A 150 -8.28 -34.22 -13.71
CA ALA A 150 -9.10 -33.63 -14.76
C ALA A 150 -8.29 -33.52 -16.06
N ARG A 151 -8.43 -34.51 -16.95
CA ARG A 151 -7.66 -34.60 -18.21
C ARG A 151 -8.53 -34.29 -19.43
N ASN A 152 -7.93 -33.77 -20.49
CA ASN A 152 -8.62 -33.47 -21.74
C ASN A 152 -9.27 -34.72 -22.36
N GLY A 153 -10.54 -34.61 -22.76
CA GLY A 153 -11.33 -35.71 -23.29
C GLY A 153 -10.78 -36.29 -24.59
N GLY A 154 -10.29 -35.47 -25.52
CA GLY A 154 -9.70 -35.94 -26.77
C GLY A 154 -8.49 -36.85 -26.54
N LYS A 155 -7.62 -36.50 -25.58
CA LYS A 155 -6.49 -37.34 -25.17
C LYS A 155 -6.97 -38.66 -24.57
N LEU A 156 -7.91 -38.62 -23.63
CA LEU A 156 -8.47 -39.81 -22.98
C LEU A 156 -9.17 -40.74 -23.98
N ALA A 157 -9.97 -40.19 -24.90
CA ALA A 157 -10.67 -40.97 -25.92
C ALA A 157 -9.67 -41.65 -26.86
N ARG A 158 -8.59 -40.97 -27.27
CA ARG A 158 -7.53 -41.57 -28.09
C ARG A 158 -6.82 -42.71 -27.37
N GLU A 159 -6.43 -42.50 -26.10
CA GLU A 159 -5.82 -43.53 -25.25
C GLU A 159 -6.73 -44.74 -25.06
N ALA A 160 -8.05 -44.52 -25.01
CA ALA A 160 -9.05 -45.58 -24.88
C ALA A 160 -9.41 -46.28 -26.20
N GLY A 161 -8.96 -45.79 -27.36
CA GLY A 161 -9.35 -46.29 -28.69
C GLY A 161 -10.72 -45.83 -29.17
N LEU A 162 -11.25 -44.74 -28.61
CA LEU A 162 -12.60 -44.18 -28.87
C LEU A 162 -12.56 -42.80 -29.53
N GLY A 163 -11.43 -42.38 -30.10
CA GLY A 163 -11.28 -41.01 -30.66
C GLY A 163 -12.27 -40.66 -31.79
N LYS A 164 -12.88 -41.65 -32.45
CA LYS A 164 -13.91 -41.47 -33.49
C LYS A 164 -15.36 -41.56 -32.96
N GLN A 165 -15.53 -41.74 -31.65
CA GLN A 165 -16.84 -41.93 -31.03
C GLN A 165 -17.20 -40.70 -30.17
N PRO A 166 -17.81 -39.66 -30.75
CA PRO A 166 -18.10 -38.42 -30.02
C PRO A 166 -19.11 -38.61 -28.88
N GLU A 167 -19.95 -39.65 -28.99
CA GLU A 167 -21.01 -39.99 -28.06
C GLU A 167 -20.50 -40.22 -26.61
N VAL A 168 -19.30 -40.78 -26.47
CA VAL A 168 -18.62 -41.05 -25.19
C VAL A 168 -18.46 -39.82 -24.29
N PHE A 169 -18.32 -38.63 -24.89
CA PHE A 169 -18.14 -37.38 -24.14
C PHE A 169 -19.40 -36.97 -23.36
N ASN A 170 -20.57 -37.48 -23.75
CA ASN A 170 -21.84 -37.18 -23.12
C ASN A 170 -22.26 -38.22 -22.06
N LEU A 171 -21.45 -39.26 -21.86
CA LEU A 171 -21.75 -40.36 -20.92
C LEU A 171 -21.30 -40.09 -19.49
N LEU A 172 -20.67 -38.95 -19.21
CA LEU A 172 -20.28 -38.52 -17.88
C LEU A 172 -20.12 -36.99 -17.86
N PRO A 173 -20.21 -36.34 -16.68
CA PRO A 173 -19.97 -34.91 -16.57
C PRO A 173 -18.53 -34.52 -16.90
N LYS A 174 -18.36 -33.45 -17.68
CA LYS A 174 -17.09 -32.74 -17.80
C LYS A 174 -16.68 -32.23 -16.42
N ALA A 175 -15.38 -32.32 -16.16
CA ALA A 175 -14.76 -31.68 -15.03
C ALA A 175 -14.76 -30.17 -15.26
N ASN A 176 -15.47 -29.46 -14.41
CA ASN A 176 -15.52 -28.02 -14.43
C ASN A 176 -15.31 -27.47 -13.02
N ILE A 177 -14.41 -26.50 -12.89
CA ILE A 177 -14.33 -25.75 -11.65
C ILE A 177 -15.53 -24.81 -11.69
N VAL A 178 -16.42 -24.91 -10.70
CA VAL A 178 -17.57 -24.01 -10.60
C VAL A 178 -17.03 -22.58 -10.45
N ALA A 179 -17.08 -21.81 -11.53
CA ALA A 179 -16.93 -20.37 -11.50
C ALA A 179 -18.35 -19.80 -11.51
N TYR A 180 -18.74 -19.11 -10.43
CA TYR A 180 -20.04 -18.46 -10.21
C TYR A 180 -20.80 -18.22 -11.52
N GLN A 181 -21.68 -19.15 -11.88
CA GLN A 181 -22.45 -19.03 -13.11
C GLN A 181 -23.69 -18.17 -12.82
N TYR A 182 -24.05 -17.33 -13.80
CA TYR A 182 -25.34 -16.66 -13.84
C TYR A 182 -26.48 -17.69 -13.73
N LYS A 183 -27.71 -17.27 -13.42
CA LYS A 183 -28.87 -18.17 -13.44
C LYS A 183 -28.89 -18.88 -14.80
N ILE A 184 -28.63 -20.18 -14.81
CA ILE A 184 -28.66 -21.04 -15.99
C ILE A 184 -29.87 -21.93 -15.81
N ASP A 185 -30.75 -21.95 -16.81
CA ASP A 185 -31.88 -22.87 -16.84
C ASP A 185 -31.39 -24.32 -16.65
N PRO A 186 -32.20 -25.20 -16.03
CA PRO A 186 -31.84 -26.60 -15.88
C PRO A 186 -31.39 -27.20 -17.22
N ILE A 187 -30.25 -27.87 -17.21
CA ILE A 187 -29.73 -28.57 -18.36
C ILE A 187 -30.68 -29.71 -18.70
N THR A 188 -31.18 -29.72 -19.93
CA THR A 188 -32.07 -30.78 -20.47
C THR A 188 -31.37 -31.66 -21.50
N VAL A 189 -30.24 -31.20 -22.05
CA VAL A 189 -29.46 -31.90 -23.08
C VAL A 189 -27.97 -31.79 -22.75
N VAL A 190 -27.21 -32.86 -22.99
CA VAL A 190 -25.75 -32.89 -22.87
C VAL A 190 -25.09 -32.64 -24.22
N ASP A 191 -24.29 -31.58 -24.32
CA ASP A 191 -23.49 -31.25 -25.51
C ASP A 191 -22.03 -30.99 -25.09
N GLN A 192 -21.34 -32.08 -24.79
CA GLN A 192 -19.96 -32.09 -24.35
C GLN A 192 -19.05 -32.62 -25.46
N THR A 193 -17.81 -32.13 -25.49
CA THR A 193 -16.89 -32.39 -26.59
C THR A 193 -15.54 -32.91 -26.11
N SER A 194 -14.70 -33.31 -27.06
CA SER A 194 -13.31 -33.70 -26.83
C SER A 194 -12.44 -32.57 -26.27
N ARG A 195 -12.86 -31.30 -26.38
CA ARG A 195 -12.12 -30.15 -25.84
C ARG A 195 -12.26 -30.01 -24.33
N ASN A 196 -13.33 -30.55 -23.75
CA ASN A 196 -13.58 -30.48 -22.31
C ASN A 196 -12.61 -31.38 -21.52
N ALA A 197 -12.48 -31.11 -20.22
CA ALA A 197 -11.78 -31.98 -19.29
C ALA A 197 -12.77 -32.96 -18.65
N TYR A 198 -12.29 -34.15 -18.27
CA TYR A 198 -13.08 -35.18 -17.60
C TYR A 198 -12.29 -35.76 -16.45
N TYR A 199 -13.00 -36.24 -15.43
CA TYR A 199 -12.38 -36.99 -14.36
C TYR A 199 -11.88 -38.33 -14.89
N GLU A 200 -10.57 -38.43 -15.07
CA GLU A 200 -9.91 -39.52 -15.78
C GLU A 200 -10.30 -40.91 -15.22
N PRO A 201 -10.27 -41.16 -13.89
CA PRO A 201 -10.65 -42.46 -13.34
C PRO A 201 -12.06 -42.93 -13.74
N GLU A 202 -13.04 -42.03 -13.76
CA GLU A 202 -14.41 -42.35 -14.20
C GLU A 202 -14.47 -42.52 -15.73
N PHE A 203 -13.84 -41.62 -16.48
CA PHE A 203 -13.82 -41.68 -17.94
C PHE A 203 -13.27 -43.01 -18.45
N VAL A 204 -12.15 -43.49 -17.88
CA VAL A 204 -11.53 -44.76 -18.28
C VAL A 204 -12.46 -45.94 -18.01
N ALA A 205 -13.18 -45.93 -16.89
CA ALA A 205 -14.11 -47.01 -16.55
C ALA A 205 -15.35 -47.01 -17.46
N VAL A 206 -15.95 -45.85 -17.71
CA VAL A 206 -17.09 -45.71 -18.63
C VAL A 206 -16.69 -46.09 -20.06
N ALA A 207 -15.52 -45.64 -20.52
CA ALA A 207 -14.97 -46.01 -21.82
C ALA A 207 -14.73 -47.52 -21.96
N LYS A 208 -14.32 -48.20 -20.87
CA LYS A 208 -14.15 -49.65 -20.85
C LYS A 208 -15.50 -50.37 -21.00
N GLN A 209 -16.49 -50.01 -20.19
CA GLN A 209 -17.84 -50.60 -20.25
C GLN A 209 -18.48 -50.38 -21.63
N TYR A 210 -18.37 -49.17 -22.16
CA TYR A 210 -18.86 -48.83 -23.50
C TYR A 210 -18.25 -49.74 -24.59
N LYS A 211 -16.93 -49.97 -24.55
CA LYS A 211 -16.26 -50.87 -25.49
C LYS A 211 -16.69 -52.33 -25.35
N GLU A 212 -16.92 -52.80 -24.13
CA GLU A 212 -17.39 -54.16 -23.87
C GLU A 212 -18.78 -54.39 -24.47
N LEU A 213 -19.68 -53.41 -24.33
CA LEU A 213 -21.02 -53.44 -24.95
C LEU A 213 -20.95 -53.38 -26.48
N VAL A 214 -20.13 -52.50 -27.05
CA VAL A 214 -19.90 -52.44 -28.50
C VAL A 214 -19.36 -53.76 -29.03
N LYS A 215 -18.41 -54.39 -28.34
CA LYS A 215 -17.84 -55.69 -28.72
C LYS A 215 -18.85 -56.83 -28.60
N GLY A 216 -19.75 -56.76 -27.62
CA GLY A 216 -20.81 -57.75 -27.41
C GLY A 216 -21.90 -57.73 -28.49
N GLY A 217 -22.03 -56.64 -29.25
CA GLY A 217 -22.98 -56.53 -30.38
C GLY A 217 -24.44 -56.34 -29.97
N ASP A 218 -24.75 -56.24 -28.68
CA ASP A 218 -26.12 -55.97 -28.19
C ASP A 218 -26.42 -54.47 -28.28
N GLN A 219 -27.02 -54.08 -29.41
CA GLN A 219 -27.39 -52.69 -29.67
C GLN A 219 -28.42 -52.15 -28.66
N LYS A 220 -29.31 -53.00 -28.14
CA LYS A 220 -30.33 -52.58 -27.17
C LYS A 220 -29.68 -52.28 -25.82
N ALA A 221 -28.80 -53.15 -25.34
CA ALA A 221 -28.06 -52.93 -24.11
C ALA A 221 -27.13 -51.70 -24.21
N LEU A 222 -26.49 -51.49 -25.36
CA LEU A 222 -25.67 -50.31 -25.60
C LEU A 222 -26.48 -49.01 -25.55
N GLN A 223 -27.64 -48.98 -26.22
CA GLN A 223 -28.50 -47.79 -26.22
C GLN A 223 -29.06 -47.49 -24.83
N GLN A 224 -29.50 -48.52 -24.11
CA GLN A 224 -29.96 -48.36 -22.72
C GLN A 224 -28.86 -47.78 -21.83
N PHE A 225 -27.63 -48.31 -21.92
CA PHE A 225 -26.48 -47.79 -21.17
C PHE A 225 -26.22 -46.32 -21.51
N ILE A 226 -26.25 -45.96 -22.79
CA ILE A 226 -26.09 -44.59 -23.27
C ILE A 226 -27.13 -43.66 -22.64
N ASP A 227 -28.40 -44.03 -22.71
CA ASP A 227 -29.51 -43.20 -22.24
C ASP A 227 -29.47 -43.02 -20.73
N GLU A 228 -29.19 -44.09 -19.98
CA GLU A 228 -29.02 -44.05 -18.52
C GLU A 228 -27.85 -43.15 -18.10
N ARG A 229 -26.71 -43.22 -18.80
CA ARG A 229 -25.52 -42.40 -18.52
C ARG A 229 -25.72 -40.93 -18.89
N LYS A 230 -26.43 -40.64 -19.99
CA LYS A 230 -26.81 -39.25 -20.34
C LYS A 230 -27.76 -38.68 -19.30
N ALA A 231 -28.78 -39.44 -18.88
CA ALA A 231 -29.71 -39.02 -17.83
C ALA A 231 -28.98 -38.76 -16.50
N ASP A 232 -28.04 -39.63 -16.12
CA ASP A 232 -27.19 -39.42 -14.94
C ASP A 232 -26.33 -38.16 -15.04
N THR A 233 -25.73 -37.93 -16.21
CA THR A 233 -24.91 -36.75 -16.49
C THR A 233 -25.72 -35.46 -16.35
N ILE A 234 -26.94 -35.44 -16.90
CA ILE A 234 -27.88 -34.33 -16.76
C ILE A 234 -28.23 -34.08 -15.29
N ARG A 235 -28.61 -35.13 -14.55
CA ARG A 235 -28.92 -35.03 -13.11
C ARG A 235 -27.75 -34.43 -12.32
N ARG A 236 -26.52 -34.88 -12.59
CA ARG A 236 -25.31 -34.41 -11.90
C ARG A 236 -24.97 -32.96 -12.23
N PHE A 237 -25.17 -32.52 -13.47
CA PHE A 237 -25.02 -31.10 -13.80
C PHE A 237 -26.06 -30.22 -13.11
N ASN A 238 -27.34 -30.63 -13.13
CA ASN A 238 -28.40 -29.86 -12.47
C ASN A 238 -28.20 -29.82 -10.96
N PHE A 239 -27.73 -30.90 -10.35
CA PHE A 239 -27.31 -30.90 -8.96
C PHE A 239 -26.18 -29.88 -8.72
N ASN A 240 -25.14 -29.88 -9.56
CA ASN A 240 -24.04 -28.92 -9.45
C ASN A 240 -24.52 -27.46 -9.58
N LEU A 241 -25.44 -27.17 -10.50
CA LEU A 241 -26.06 -25.85 -10.64
C LEU A 241 -26.86 -25.45 -9.39
N ALA A 242 -27.71 -26.34 -8.88
CA ALA A 242 -28.52 -26.09 -7.69
C ALA A 242 -27.66 -25.80 -6.45
N ILE A 243 -26.50 -26.47 -6.31
CA ILE A 243 -25.55 -26.16 -5.23
C ILE A 243 -24.92 -24.80 -5.43
N GLY A 244 -24.50 -24.45 -6.66
CA GLY A 244 -23.96 -23.13 -6.95
C GLY A 244 -24.94 -21.98 -6.66
N GLU A 245 -26.22 -22.17 -7.00
CA GLU A 245 -27.29 -21.22 -6.67
C GLU A 245 -27.51 -21.11 -5.15
N TRP A 246 -27.52 -22.24 -4.45
CA TRP A 246 -27.64 -22.26 -2.99
C TRP A 246 -26.44 -21.60 -2.30
N GLU A 247 -25.20 -21.85 -2.74
CA GLU A 247 -24.00 -21.21 -2.20
C GLU A 247 -24.04 -19.70 -2.40
N LYS A 248 -24.53 -19.24 -3.56
CA LYS A 248 -24.75 -17.83 -3.83
C LYS A 248 -25.80 -17.23 -2.88
N ALA A 249 -26.96 -17.85 -2.76
CA ALA A 249 -28.03 -17.39 -1.86
C ALA A 249 -27.58 -17.36 -0.39
N LEU A 250 -26.82 -18.37 0.05
CA LEU A 250 -26.21 -18.41 1.37
C LEU A 250 -25.22 -17.27 1.58
N SER A 251 -24.37 -16.98 0.59
CA SER A 251 -23.42 -15.87 0.64
C SER A 251 -24.12 -14.51 0.68
N GLU A 252 -25.21 -14.34 -0.08
CA GLU A 252 -26.04 -13.13 -0.06
C GLU A 252 -26.69 -12.92 1.30
N GLU A 253 -27.25 -13.97 1.91
CA GLU A 253 -27.85 -13.90 3.25
C GLU A 253 -26.81 -13.55 4.32
N GLN A 254 -25.63 -14.17 4.26
CA GLN A 254 -24.52 -13.83 5.17
C GLN A 254 -24.00 -12.40 4.95
N CYS A 255 -24.07 -11.87 3.73
CA CYS A 255 -23.73 -10.48 3.44
C CYS A 255 -24.73 -9.54 4.10
N LYS A 256 -26.03 -9.79 3.90
CA LYS A 256 -27.12 -9.03 4.52
C LYS A 256 -27.06 -9.04 6.04
N GLU A 257 -26.79 -10.19 6.65
CA GLU A 257 -26.65 -10.30 8.11
C GLU A 257 -25.50 -9.42 8.62
N LYS A 258 -24.34 -9.46 7.94
CA LYS A 258 -23.18 -8.61 8.29
C LYS A 258 -23.47 -7.13 8.09
N GLU A 259 -24.15 -6.77 6.99
CA GLU A 259 -24.58 -5.41 6.69
C GLU A 259 -25.55 -4.88 7.75
N GLY A 260 -26.51 -5.69 8.19
CA GLY A 260 -27.44 -5.34 9.28
C GLY A 260 -26.70 -5.06 10.58
N VAL A 261 -25.79 -5.94 10.99
CA VAL A 261 -24.96 -5.74 12.20
C VAL A 261 -24.07 -4.50 12.06
N GLN A 262 -23.56 -4.23 10.86
CA GLN A 262 -22.76 -3.04 10.58
C GLN A 262 -23.60 -1.76 10.68
N GLN A 263 -24.81 -1.73 10.11
CA GLN A 263 -25.72 -0.58 10.19
C GLN A 263 -26.13 -0.27 11.63
N GLU A 264 -26.48 -1.30 12.42
CA GLU A 264 -26.76 -1.15 13.85
C GLU A 264 -25.57 -0.53 14.61
N ARG A 265 -24.35 -0.98 14.27
CA ARG A 265 -23.12 -0.46 14.88
C ARG A 265 -22.91 1.02 14.51
N VAL A 266 -23.04 1.38 13.22
CA VAL A 266 -22.89 2.76 12.75
C VAL A 266 -23.87 3.67 13.47
N ALA A 267 -25.16 3.31 13.49
CA ALA A 267 -26.19 4.08 14.18
C ALA A 267 -25.90 4.27 15.68
N ALA A 268 -25.40 3.22 16.35
CA ALA A 268 -25.02 3.29 17.76
C ALA A 268 -23.79 4.19 18.01
N ILE A 269 -22.81 4.19 17.11
CA ILE A 269 -21.63 5.07 17.19
C ILE A 269 -22.06 6.52 16.94
N GLU A 270 -22.83 6.78 15.89
CA GLU A 270 -23.31 8.13 15.54
C GLU A 270 -24.22 8.71 16.63
N GLY A 271 -25.05 7.88 17.28
CA GLY A 271 -25.83 8.31 18.46
C GLY A 271 -24.91 8.82 19.58
N LYS A 272 -23.85 8.07 19.89
CA LYS A 272 -22.88 8.47 20.92
C LYS A 272 -22.01 9.67 20.53
N LEU A 273 -21.68 9.84 19.25
CA LEU A 273 -20.97 11.02 18.77
C LEU A 273 -21.86 12.27 18.87
N ARG A 274 -23.16 12.15 18.60
CA ARG A 274 -24.13 13.23 18.84
C ARG A 274 -24.28 13.59 20.31
N GLU A 275 -24.28 12.60 21.21
CA GLU A 275 -24.23 12.86 22.67
C GLU A 275 -22.96 13.62 23.11
N LEU A 276 -21.85 13.48 22.36
CA LEU A 276 -20.62 14.24 22.56
C LEU A 276 -20.61 15.59 21.83
N GLY A 277 -21.70 15.94 21.12
CA GLY A 277 -21.85 17.20 20.42
C GLY A 277 -21.24 17.23 19.02
N TYR A 278 -21.02 16.08 18.37
CA TYR A 278 -20.59 16.03 16.97
C TYR A 278 -21.77 15.72 16.05
N GLU A 279 -21.90 16.49 14.98
CA GLU A 279 -22.92 16.27 13.95
C GLU A 279 -22.37 15.49 12.74
N PRO A 280 -23.22 14.74 12.00
CA PRO A 280 -22.77 13.98 10.83
C PRO A 280 -22.12 14.81 9.73
N SER A 281 -22.44 16.11 9.63
CA SER A 281 -21.81 17.05 8.70
C SER A 281 -20.34 17.33 9.02
N GLU A 282 -19.88 17.01 10.23
CA GLU A 282 -18.50 17.19 10.68
C GLU A 282 -17.63 15.96 10.39
N TYR A 283 -18.22 14.86 9.95
CA TYR A 283 -17.48 13.62 9.73
C TYR A 283 -16.58 13.73 8.50
N PRO A 284 -15.36 13.18 8.55
CA PRO A 284 -14.48 13.15 7.38
C PRO A 284 -15.12 12.33 6.25
N GLY A 285 -14.91 12.79 5.01
CA GLY A 285 -15.19 11.96 3.85
C GLY A 285 -14.32 10.68 3.85
N PRO A 286 -14.74 9.58 3.20
CA PRO A 286 -13.98 8.32 3.17
C PRO A 286 -12.56 8.43 2.61
N LEU A 287 -12.30 9.45 1.79
CA LEU A 287 -10.98 9.75 1.22
C LEU A 287 -10.11 10.61 2.14
N VAL A 288 -10.72 11.34 3.08
CA VAL A 288 -10.02 12.20 4.05
C VAL A 288 -9.49 11.34 5.20
N ASP A 289 -10.36 10.51 5.77
CA ASP A 289 -9.96 9.56 6.81
C ASP A 289 -10.66 8.20 6.63
N TYR A 290 -9.95 7.26 6.00
CA TYR A 290 -10.42 5.89 5.85
C TYR A 290 -10.53 5.15 7.20
N GLY A 291 -9.64 5.46 8.15
CA GLY A 291 -9.59 4.84 9.46
C GLY A 291 -10.83 5.13 10.30
N PHE A 292 -11.38 6.34 10.20
CA PHE A 292 -12.66 6.73 10.79
C PHE A 292 -13.77 5.79 10.34
N HIS A 293 -14.00 5.68 9.03
CA HIS A 293 -15.05 4.81 8.47
C HIS A 293 -14.80 3.34 8.77
N GLN A 294 -13.56 2.88 8.78
CA GLN A 294 -13.22 1.50 9.11
C GLN A 294 -13.60 1.12 10.56
N MET A 295 -13.53 2.06 11.52
CA MET A 295 -13.95 1.82 12.92
C MET A 295 -15.48 1.71 13.05
N LEU A 296 -16.20 2.49 12.24
CA LEU A 296 -17.66 2.52 12.17
C LEU A 296 -18.22 1.27 11.48
N GLN A 297 -17.62 0.85 10.37
CA GLN A 297 -18.16 -0.13 9.42
C GLN A 297 -17.84 -1.60 9.74
N GLN A 298 -17.43 -1.93 10.97
CA GLN A 298 -17.10 -3.32 11.31
C GLN A 298 -18.37 -4.17 11.49
N PRO A 299 -18.43 -5.41 10.96
CA PRO A 299 -19.59 -6.29 11.07
C PRO A 299 -19.65 -6.97 12.46
N ARG A 300 -19.68 -6.17 13.53
CA ARG A 300 -19.80 -6.63 14.92
C ARG A 300 -20.51 -5.59 15.79
N LYS A 301 -21.36 -6.06 16.71
CA LYS A 301 -22.09 -5.18 17.64
C LYS A 301 -21.14 -4.28 18.44
N LEU A 302 -21.57 -3.04 18.67
CA LEU A 302 -20.86 -2.10 19.53
C LEU A 302 -21.05 -2.50 21.00
N THR A 303 -19.98 -2.88 21.68
CA THR A 303 -19.99 -3.13 23.12
C THR A 303 -19.40 -1.93 23.88
N PRO A 304 -19.70 -1.75 25.18
CA PRO A 304 -19.09 -0.68 25.99
C PRO A 304 -17.57 -0.70 25.95
N ARG A 305 -16.96 -1.89 25.99
CA ARG A 305 -15.51 -2.07 25.88
C ARG A 305 -14.97 -1.58 24.53
N ILE A 306 -15.62 -1.95 23.42
CA ILE A 306 -15.19 -1.52 22.07
C ILE A 306 -15.33 0.00 21.94
N TRP A 307 -16.43 0.57 22.44
CA TRP A 307 -16.66 2.01 22.44
C TRP A 307 -15.52 2.77 23.13
N ASN A 308 -15.15 2.34 24.34
CA ASN A 308 -14.08 2.98 25.10
C ASN A 308 -12.71 2.89 24.40
N THR A 309 -12.50 1.90 23.52
CA THR A 309 -11.28 1.79 22.72
C THR A 309 -11.28 2.71 21.50
N ILE A 310 -12.42 2.86 20.81
CA ILE A 310 -12.48 3.64 19.56
C ILE A 310 -12.77 5.12 19.80
N ARG A 311 -13.48 5.47 20.89
CA ARG A 311 -13.91 6.84 21.20
C ARG A 311 -12.76 7.85 21.17
N PRO A 312 -11.60 7.64 21.85
CA PRO A 312 -10.53 8.64 21.87
C PRO A 312 -10.02 8.98 20.47
N ARG A 313 -9.88 7.96 19.61
CA ARG A 313 -9.42 8.15 18.23
C ARG A 313 -10.46 8.86 17.36
N LEU A 314 -11.73 8.55 17.53
CA LEU A 314 -12.81 9.23 16.80
C LEU A 314 -12.89 10.71 17.18
N VAL A 315 -12.77 11.01 18.48
CA VAL A 315 -12.79 12.38 19.01
C VAL A 315 -11.58 13.16 18.52
N GLU A 316 -10.37 12.59 18.62
CA GLU A 316 -9.13 13.20 18.12
C GLU A 316 -9.25 13.60 16.64
N ILE A 317 -9.73 12.70 15.77
CA ILE A 317 -9.93 13.00 14.35
C ILE A 317 -10.92 14.16 14.15
N LEU A 318 -12.05 14.13 14.86
CA LEU A 318 -13.09 15.15 14.71
C LEU A 318 -12.64 16.52 15.26
N ASP A 319 -11.88 16.55 16.34
CA ASP A 319 -11.35 17.78 16.93
C ASP A 319 -10.27 18.39 16.03
N THR A 320 -9.34 17.59 15.47
CA THR A 320 -8.39 18.07 14.45
C THR A 320 -9.12 18.70 13.25
N LEU A 321 -10.17 18.04 12.75
CA LEU A 321 -10.95 18.57 11.63
C LEU A 321 -11.76 19.82 12.00
N ARG A 322 -12.12 20.01 13.28
CA ARG A 322 -12.73 21.26 13.76
C ARG A 322 -11.70 22.39 13.74
N GLU A 323 -10.50 22.13 14.23
CA GLU A 323 -9.40 23.09 14.25
C GLU A 323 -9.03 23.52 12.83
N GLU A 324 -8.85 22.57 11.90
CA GLU A 324 -8.57 22.87 10.49
C GLU A 324 -9.68 23.71 9.82
N ARG A 325 -10.94 23.38 10.10
CA ARG A 325 -12.09 24.16 9.59
C ARG A 325 -12.11 25.56 10.17
N ALA A 326 -11.84 25.71 11.47
CA ALA A 326 -11.78 27.00 12.14
C ALA A 326 -10.63 27.85 11.60
N GLU A 327 -9.45 27.26 11.40
CA GLU A 327 -8.28 27.93 10.82
C GLU A 327 -8.57 28.38 9.38
N LYS A 328 -9.19 27.53 8.56
CA LYS A 328 -9.57 27.88 7.19
C LYS A 328 -10.60 29.00 7.16
N ALA A 329 -11.61 28.96 8.02
CA ALA A 329 -12.61 30.02 8.14
C ALA A 329 -11.97 31.34 8.62
N PHE A 330 -11.05 31.26 9.57
CA PHE A 330 -10.26 32.40 10.04
C PHE A 330 -9.46 33.00 8.89
N LYS A 331 -8.63 32.20 8.19
CA LYS A 331 -7.84 32.66 7.03
C LYS A 331 -8.71 33.30 5.95
N ALA A 332 -9.85 32.68 5.61
CA ALA A 332 -10.78 33.22 4.64
C ALA A 332 -11.36 34.58 5.07
N LYS A 333 -11.64 34.77 6.37
CA LYS A 333 -12.12 36.05 6.92
C LYS A 333 -11.10 37.17 6.74
N TRP A 334 -9.80 36.87 6.88
CA TRP A 334 -8.71 37.85 6.79
C TRP A 334 -8.06 37.96 5.40
N GLN A 335 -8.60 37.27 4.40
CA GLN A 335 -7.99 37.16 3.07
C GLN A 335 -7.78 38.53 2.41
N LYS A 336 -8.76 39.44 2.51
CA LYS A 336 -8.68 40.79 1.92
C LYS A 336 -7.46 41.56 2.43
N ARG A 337 -7.28 41.60 3.76
CA ARG A 337 -6.13 42.28 4.39
C ARG A 337 -4.82 41.58 4.08
N ARG A 338 -4.81 40.24 4.08
CA ARG A 338 -3.66 39.43 3.67
C ARG A 338 -3.18 39.81 2.26
N ASP A 339 -4.11 39.90 1.30
CA ASP A 339 -3.81 40.26 -0.08
C ASP A 339 -3.25 41.70 -0.19
N GLN A 340 -3.80 42.64 0.58
CA GLN A 340 -3.32 44.03 0.65
C GLN A 340 -1.90 44.13 1.22
N PHE A 341 -1.59 43.42 2.32
CA PHE A 341 -0.23 43.36 2.85
C PHE A 341 0.75 42.68 1.91
N GLU A 342 0.34 41.58 1.26
CA GLU A 342 1.16 40.89 0.27
C GLU A 342 1.49 41.81 -0.92
N GLN A 343 0.50 42.56 -1.42
CA GLN A 343 0.71 43.54 -2.49
C GLN A 343 1.65 44.66 -2.06
N HIS A 344 1.43 45.23 -0.88
CA HIS A 344 2.30 46.30 -0.34
C HIS A 344 3.73 45.80 -0.15
N TYR A 345 3.92 44.64 0.46
CA TYR A 345 5.24 44.08 0.73
C TYR A 345 5.99 43.74 -0.55
N ARG A 346 5.31 43.22 -1.59
CA ARG A 346 5.91 43.04 -2.92
C ARG A 346 6.40 44.37 -3.51
N ALA A 347 5.62 45.44 -3.39
CA ALA A 347 6.03 46.77 -3.84
C ALA A 347 7.23 47.29 -3.04
N PHE A 348 7.24 47.08 -1.72
CA PHE A 348 8.39 47.40 -0.86
C PHE A 348 9.65 46.64 -1.26
N LEU A 349 9.56 45.33 -1.53
CA LEU A 349 10.69 44.50 -1.97
C LEU A 349 11.23 44.90 -3.34
N ALA A 350 10.37 45.37 -4.25
CA ALA A 350 10.76 45.80 -5.59
C ALA A 350 11.38 47.21 -5.61
N LYS A 351 10.93 48.10 -4.70
CA LYS A 351 11.41 49.48 -4.63
C LYS A 351 12.90 49.52 -4.26
N ASP A 352 13.70 50.18 -5.09
CA ASP A 352 15.16 50.38 -4.89
C ASP A 352 15.91 49.05 -4.64
N ARG A 353 15.39 47.92 -5.18
CA ARG A 353 15.90 46.56 -4.90
C ARG A 353 17.36 46.36 -5.32
N ASP A 354 17.77 47.00 -6.41
CA ASP A 354 19.14 46.92 -6.92
C ASP A 354 20.12 47.79 -6.12
N GLU A 355 19.64 48.90 -5.55
CA GLU A 355 20.42 49.81 -4.71
C GLU A 355 20.52 49.28 -3.27
N ASN A 356 19.42 48.72 -2.74
CA ASN A 356 19.35 48.13 -1.41
C ASN A 356 19.30 46.60 -1.48
N LYS A 357 20.46 46.01 -1.73
CA LYS A 357 20.64 44.55 -1.86
C LYS A 357 20.20 43.75 -0.63
N ARG A 358 20.14 44.37 0.56
CA ARG A 358 19.60 43.71 1.77
C ARG A 358 18.16 43.22 1.56
N LYS A 359 17.37 43.88 0.69
CA LYS A 359 16.01 43.47 0.35
C LYS A 359 15.94 42.10 -0.33
N ARG A 360 16.99 41.68 -1.04
CA ARG A 360 17.06 40.37 -1.71
C ARG A 360 17.07 39.21 -0.71
N MET A 361 17.55 39.47 0.52
CA MET A 361 17.69 38.49 1.59
C MET A 361 16.55 38.52 2.63
N LEU A 362 15.55 39.40 2.45
CA LEU A 362 14.41 39.48 3.36
C LEU A 362 13.49 38.24 3.24
N PRO A 363 12.59 38.00 4.20
CA PRO A 363 11.62 36.91 4.11
C PRO A 363 10.71 37.00 2.88
N GLY A 364 10.24 35.83 2.41
CA GLY A 364 9.17 35.74 1.42
C GLY A 364 7.84 36.32 1.95
N THR A 365 6.84 36.45 1.07
CA THR A 365 5.53 37.00 1.45
C THR A 365 4.84 36.19 2.55
N GLU A 366 4.93 34.85 2.54
CA GLU A 366 4.31 34.02 3.58
C GLU A 366 5.04 34.14 4.91
N ASP A 367 6.38 34.22 4.88
CA ASP A 367 7.17 34.41 6.09
C ASP A 367 6.95 35.79 6.72
N MET A 368 6.78 36.83 5.90
CA MET A 368 6.35 38.16 6.34
C MET A 368 4.97 38.11 7.01
N LEU A 369 3.99 37.43 6.40
CA LEU A 369 2.63 37.33 6.94
C LEU A 369 2.59 36.66 8.32
N VAL A 370 3.42 35.64 8.54
CA VAL A 370 3.55 35.03 9.86
C VAL A 370 4.16 36.00 10.87
N LEU A 371 5.21 36.71 10.48
CA LEU A 371 5.86 37.69 11.34
C LEU A 371 4.90 38.80 11.77
N CYS A 372 4.06 39.28 10.85
CA CYS A 372 3.15 40.40 11.09
C CYS A 372 1.73 40.01 11.52
N THR A 373 1.52 38.77 12.00
CA THR A 373 0.18 38.26 12.38
C THR A 373 -0.59 39.21 13.31
N ASP A 374 0.08 39.81 14.30
CA ASP A 374 -0.55 40.75 15.24
C ASP A 374 -1.01 42.05 14.56
N VAL A 375 -0.24 42.55 13.59
CA VAL A 375 -0.61 43.74 12.78
C VAL A 375 -1.74 43.39 11.82
N LEU A 376 -1.68 42.19 11.22
CA LEU A 376 -2.71 41.70 10.32
C LEU A 376 -4.07 41.58 11.01
N THR A 377 -4.07 41.14 12.27
CA THR A 377 -5.26 40.86 13.08
C THR A 377 -5.68 41.99 14.03
N GLY A 378 -4.96 43.12 14.04
CA GLY A 378 -5.18 44.24 14.96
C GLY A 378 -6.40 45.15 14.66
N ALA A 379 -7.01 45.03 13.49
CA ALA A 379 -8.19 45.79 13.05
C ALA A 379 -9.27 44.86 12.50
N GLU A 380 -10.49 45.31 12.22
CA GLU A 380 -11.54 44.41 11.69
C GLU A 380 -11.13 43.78 10.33
N PRO A 381 -11.47 42.50 10.07
CA PRO A 381 -11.01 41.77 8.87
C PRO A 381 -11.37 42.39 7.52
N ASP A 382 -12.49 43.12 7.45
CA ASP A 382 -12.93 43.80 6.23
C ASP A 382 -12.35 45.22 6.08
N ALA A 383 -11.72 45.76 7.12
CA ALA A 383 -11.10 47.07 7.10
C ALA A 383 -9.88 47.06 6.17
N ASP A 384 -9.75 48.10 5.35
CA ASP A 384 -8.59 48.25 4.49
C ASP A 384 -7.31 48.46 5.30
N VAL A 385 -6.21 47.92 4.79
CA VAL A 385 -4.86 48.13 5.35
C VAL A 385 -4.48 49.60 5.20
N THR A 386 -4.08 50.21 6.31
CA THR A 386 -3.67 51.61 6.38
C THR A 386 -2.19 51.79 6.06
N PRO A 387 -1.75 52.98 5.61
CA PRO A 387 -0.33 53.27 5.39
C PRO A 387 0.53 53.08 6.66
N ASP A 388 0.00 53.37 7.85
CA ASP A 388 0.73 53.21 9.11
C ASP A 388 0.98 51.73 9.44
N GLU A 389 0.00 50.86 9.18
CA GLU A 389 0.15 49.41 9.32
C GLU A 389 1.19 48.88 8.33
N CYS A 390 1.19 49.36 7.08
CA CYS A 390 2.21 49.03 6.09
C CYS A 390 3.62 49.39 6.58
N VAL A 391 3.81 50.59 7.13
CA VAL A 391 5.10 51.02 7.70
C VAL A 391 5.49 50.18 8.92
N ALA A 392 4.52 49.77 9.74
CA ALA A 392 4.76 48.89 10.87
C ALA A 392 5.29 47.51 10.42
N VAL A 393 4.69 46.93 9.37
CA VAL A 393 5.16 45.67 8.75
C VAL A 393 6.59 45.81 8.22
N GLU A 394 6.89 46.89 7.48
CA GLU A 394 8.25 47.13 6.98
C GLU A 394 9.29 47.19 8.09
N LYS A 395 8.99 47.91 9.18
CA LYS A 395 9.86 47.99 10.35
C LYS A 395 10.05 46.64 11.02
N LEU A 396 8.98 45.86 11.16
CA LEU A 396 9.02 44.54 11.78
C LEU A 396 9.89 43.58 10.97
N VAL A 397 9.72 43.54 9.65
CA VAL A 397 10.54 42.70 8.77
C VAL A 397 12.01 43.10 8.83
N LEU A 398 12.31 44.40 8.79
CA LEU A 398 13.70 44.88 8.88
C LEU A 398 14.33 44.58 10.23
N ALA A 399 13.57 44.64 11.33
CA ALA A 399 14.05 44.33 12.68
C ALA A 399 14.38 42.83 12.86
N ASN A 400 13.68 41.94 12.15
CA ASN A 400 13.86 40.48 12.24
C ASN A 400 14.66 39.90 11.05
N ALA A 401 15.18 40.76 10.17
CA ALA A 401 15.86 40.33 8.95
C ALA A 401 17.10 39.48 9.23
N ASP A 402 17.88 39.86 10.25
CA ASP A 402 19.15 39.18 10.57
C ASP A 402 18.89 37.81 11.19
N GLU A 403 17.87 37.69 12.06
CA GLU A 403 17.44 36.40 12.63
C GLU A 403 16.92 35.44 11.55
N TYR A 404 16.07 35.94 10.64
CA TYR A 404 15.60 35.15 9.50
C TYR A 404 16.76 34.66 8.62
N LEU A 405 17.71 35.54 8.32
CA LEU A 405 18.87 35.20 7.50
C LEU A 405 19.77 34.18 8.20
N ALA A 406 20.02 34.34 9.50
CA ALA A 406 20.81 33.40 10.30
C ALA A 406 20.17 32.01 10.29
N LYS A 407 18.84 31.93 10.47
CA LYS A 407 18.09 30.67 10.38
C LYS A 407 18.19 30.04 8.99
N ALA A 408 17.98 30.82 7.93
CA ALA A 408 18.06 30.30 6.56
C ALA A 408 19.47 29.75 6.23
N LYS A 409 20.52 30.45 6.68
CA LYS A 409 21.91 29.96 6.58
C LYS A 409 22.10 28.65 7.35
N HIS A 410 21.64 28.60 8.60
CA HIS A 410 21.74 27.41 9.45
C HIS A 410 21.08 26.19 8.79
N ASP A 411 19.87 26.35 8.25
CA ASP A 411 19.14 25.28 7.57
C ASP A 411 19.92 24.75 6.34
N LEU A 412 20.51 25.65 5.54
CA LEU A 412 21.34 25.28 4.39
C LEU A 412 22.65 24.61 4.82
N ALA A 413 23.32 25.09 5.86
CA ALA A 413 24.53 24.49 6.40
C ALA A 413 24.26 23.07 6.92
N THR A 414 23.10 22.85 7.54
CA THR A 414 22.63 21.53 7.98
C THR A 414 22.48 20.55 6.82
N LEU A 415 21.98 20.99 5.65
CA LEU A 415 21.98 20.15 4.44
C LEU A 415 23.39 19.73 4.00
N VAL A 416 24.36 20.66 4.05
CA VAL A 416 25.77 20.37 3.70
C VAL A 416 26.38 19.35 4.66
N ARG A 417 26.16 19.51 5.97
CA ARG A 417 26.64 18.57 7.00
C ARG A 417 26.04 17.19 6.82
N LYS A 418 24.73 17.11 6.58
CA LYS A 418 24.01 15.86 6.35
C LYS A 418 24.56 15.11 5.14
N ALA A 419 24.72 15.78 4.00
CA ALA A 419 25.30 15.18 2.80
C ALA A 419 26.74 14.69 3.02
N SER A 420 27.55 15.46 3.75
CA SER A 420 28.91 15.07 4.11
C SER A 420 28.97 13.85 5.04
N ALA A 421 28.01 13.75 5.98
CA ALA A 421 27.86 12.59 6.86
C ALA A 421 27.41 11.34 6.07
N ASP A 422 26.47 11.49 5.16
CA ASP A 422 25.99 10.42 4.28
C ASP A 422 27.11 9.91 3.36
N GLU A 423 27.95 10.80 2.82
CA GLU A 423 29.12 10.41 2.03
C GLU A 423 30.18 9.69 2.87
N LYS A 424 30.46 10.18 4.09
CA LYS A 424 31.34 9.49 5.04
C LYS A 424 30.79 8.11 5.41
N ALA A 425 29.49 7.98 5.63
CA ALA A 425 28.83 6.71 5.92
C ALA A 425 28.90 5.74 4.73
N ALA A 426 28.67 6.22 3.50
CA ALA A 426 28.81 5.42 2.28
C ALA A 426 30.26 4.92 2.07
N ARG A 427 31.27 5.76 2.38
CA ARG A 427 32.69 5.39 2.35
C ARG A 427 33.06 4.37 3.44
N ILE A 428 32.41 4.42 4.61
CA ILE A 428 32.59 3.43 5.69
C ILE A 428 32.01 2.06 5.31
N VAL A 429 30.89 2.03 4.59
CA VAL A 429 30.24 0.78 4.12
C VAL A 429 31.03 0.09 2.99
N HIS A 430 31.84 0.84 2.21
CA HIS A 430 32.65 0.29 1.11
C HIS A 430 34.08 -0.14 1.48
N ARG A 431 34.46 -0.13 2.77
CA ARG A 431 35.73 -0.72 3.21
C ARG A 431 35.56 -2.24 3.41
N PRO A 432 36.33 -3.13 2.74
CA PRO A 432 36.20 -4.57 2.96
C PRO A 432 36.65 -4.93 4.38
N VAL A 433 35.70 -5.41 5.19
CA VAL A 433 35.95 -5.86 6.57
C VAL A 433 36.57 -7.26 6.53
N ALA A 434 37.81 -7.37 7.00
CA ALA A 434 38.34 -8.64 7.49
C ALA A 434 37.68 -8.99 8.83
N LYS A 435 37.09 -10.19 8.95
CA LYS A 435 36.57 -10.78 10.21
C LYS A 435 37.69 -11.56 10.93
N PRO A 436 37.55 -11.92 12.22
CA PRO A 436 36.86 -11.24 13.34
C PRO A 436 37.66 -11.32 14.68
N LYS A 437 37.16 -10.71 15.77
CA LYS A 437 37.09 -11.35 17.12
C LYS A 437 36.22 -10.58 18.12
N GLY A 438 35.19 -11.27 18.61
CA GLY A 438 34.59 -11.24 19.96
C GLY A 438 34.28 -9.93 20.68
N GLY A 439 33.00 -9.68 20.97
CA GLY A 439 32.59 -8.76 22.04
C GLY A 439 31.07 -8.57 22.11
N LYS A 440 30.43 -9.10 23.17
CA LYS A 440 29.02 -8.90 23.51
C LYS A 440 28.77 -7.45 23.93
N GLY A 441 27.66 -6.84 23.51
CA GLY A 441 27.19 -5.57 24.06
C GLY A 441 25.74 -5.26 23.67
N LYS A 442 24.86 -5.15 24.68
CA LYS A 442 23.44 -4.83 24.58
C LYS A 442 23.21 -3.33 24.35
N GLY A 443 22.16 -2.99 23.60
CA GLY A 443 21.12 -2.08 24.11
C GLY A 443 21.00 -0.67 23.51
N LYS A 444 19.72 -0.32 23.32
CA LYS A 444 19.07 0.99 23.53
C LYS A 444 18.91 1.90 22.31
N GLN A 445 17.71 1.85 21.72
CA GLN A 445 17.09 2.97 21.02
C GLN A 445 17.04 4.17 21.98
N LYS A 446 17.64 5.29 21.59
CA LYS A 446 17.52 6.57 22.27
C LYS A 446 16.74 7.49 21.33
N SER A 447 15.50 7.75 21.71
CA SER A 447 14.72 8.90 21.27
C SER A 447 15.50 10.16 21.62
N GLY A 448 15.93 10.91 20.60
CA GLY A 448 16.51 12.24 20.75
C GLY A 448 15.39 13.25 20.71
N SER A 449 15.08 13.83 21.87
CA SER A 449 14.45 15.14 21.99
C SER A 449 15.30 16.17 21.24
N GLU A 450 14.65 17.01 20.45
CA GLU A 450 15.24 18.24 19.91
C GLU A 450 15.72 19.09 21.10
N SER A 451 17.02 19.00 21.39
CA SER A 451 17.71 19.99 22.20
C SER A 451 18.14 21.11 21.27
N GLU A 452 17.87 22.35 21.65
CA GLU A 452 18.45 23.56 21.05
C GLU A 452 19.95 23.34 20.84
N GLU A 453 20.34 23.04 19.59
CA GLU A 453 21.74 23.01 19.19
C GLU A 453 22.21 24.46 19.17
N ASP A 454 23.21 24.77 20.00
CA ASP A 454 23.82 26.08 20.09
C ASP A 454 24.23 26.53 18.67
N PHE A 455 23.60 27.60 18.17
CA PHE A 455 23.81 28.11 16.82
C PHE A 455 25.24 28.64 16.67
N ASP A 456 26.13 27.84 16.08
CA ASP A 456 27.47 28.30 15.69
C ASP A 456 27.41 28.97 14.31
N GLU A 457 26.99 30.24 14.30
CA GLU A 457 26.80 31.05 13.10
C GLU A 457 28.11 31.20 12.30
N GLU A 458 29.26 31.24 12.98
CA GLU A 458 30.57 31.38 12.33
C GLU A 458 30.98 30.09 11.61
N ALA A 459 30.71 28.93 12.21
CA ALA A 459 30.92 27.64 11.56
C ALA A 459 29.94 27.39 10.39
N ASP A 460 28.67 27.79 10.54
CA ASP A 460 27.68 27.75 9.46
C ASP A 460 28.12 28.60 8.27
N LEU A 461 28.51 29.85 8.53
CA LEU A 461 28.93 30.77 7.49
C LEU A 461 30.21 30.27 6.79
N SER A 462 31.16 29.73 7.54
CA SER A 462 32.40 29.17 6.97
C SER A 462 32.15 28.03 5.97
N LEU A 463 31.12 27.21 6.19
CA LEU A 463 30.74 26.14 5.25
C LEU A 463 30.08 26.70 3.98
N LEU A 464 29.25 27.74 4.14
CA LEU A 464 28.47 28.34 3.06
C LEU A 464 29.30 29.27 2.17
N GLU A 465 30.34 29.91 2.72
CA GLU A 465 31.21 30.86 2.03
C GLU A 465 32.18 30.20 1.03
N ALA A 466 32.34 28.88 1.03
CA ALA A 466 33.15 28.21 0.02
C ALA A 466 32.53 28.33 -1.38
N ALA A 467 33.32 28.77 -2.37
CA ALA A 467 32.81 28.99 -3.74
C ALA A 467 32.33 27.73 -4.47
N THR A 468 32.56 26.56 -3.90
CA THR A 468 32.09 25.26 -4.39
C THR A 468 30.80 24.79 -3.71
N THR A 469 30.36 25.46 -2.63
CA THR A 469 29.11 25.16 -1.93
C THR A 469 27.92 25.71 -2.74
N MET A 470 27.24 24.80 -3.45
CA MET A 470 26.15 25.14 -4.38
C MET A 470 24.87 24.36 -4.07
N PHE A 471 23.73 25.01 -4.26
CA PHE A 471 22.39 24.46 -4.04
C PHE A 471 21.54 24.54 -5.30
N SER A 472 20.48 23.74 -5.38
CA SER A 472 19.41 23.90 -6.37
C SER A 472 18.04 23.64 -5.78
N CYS A 473 17.05 24.37 -6.28
CA CYS A 473 15.65 24.07 -6.04
C CYS A 473 15.17 22.88 -6.90
N ILE A 474 14.46 21.94 -6.27
CA ILE A 474 13.86 20.76 -6.90
C ILE A 474 12.32 20.72 -6.79
N HIS A 475 11.70 21.87 -6.49
CA HIS A 475 10.26 21.97 -6.30
C HIS A 475 9.50 21.73 -7.62
N SER A 476 8.65 20.69 -7.69
CA SER A 476 8.00 20.24 -8.93
C SER A 476 6.83 21.09 -9.39
N ASN A 477 6.14 21.79 -8.48
CA ASN A 477 4.91 22.53 -8.83
C ASN A 477 5.16 23.89 -9.50
N PHE A 478 6.41 24.36 -9.57
CA PHE A 478 6.79 25.66 -10.15
C PHE A 478 7.85 25.51 -11.26
N SER A 479 7.79 24.40 -12.00
CA SER A 479 8.75 24.05 -13.08
C SER A 479 8.72 24.99 -14.29
N SER A 480 7.91 26.06 -14.26
CA SER A 480 7.84 27.10 -15.30
C SER A 480 8.73 28.33 -15.01
N HIS A 481 9.32 28.46 -13.81
CA HIS A 481 10.28 29.52 -13.53
C HIS A 481 11.67 29.15 -14.05
N SER A 482 12.24 29.99 -14.93
CA SER A 482 13.55 29.79 -15.56
C SER A 482 14.72 29.66 -14.58
N ASN A 483 14.53 30.11 -13.33
CA ASN A 483 15.55 30.10 -12.28
C ASN A 483 15.43 28.90 -11.32
N CYS A 484 14.30 28.17 -11.32
CA CYS A 484 14.19 26.89 -10.63
C CYS A 484 15.09 25.88 -11.38
N HIS A 485 15.91 25.10 -10.67
CA HIS A 485 16.92 24.15 -11.20
C HIS A 485 18.34 24.70 -11.48
N GLY A 486 18.55 26.02 -11.42
CA GLY A 486 19.89 26.60 -11.46
C GLY A 486 20.74 26.19 -10.24
N LYS A 487 22.05 26.05 -10.41
CA LYS A 487 22.99 25.95 -9.29
C LYS A 487 23.30 27.35 -8.79
N GLN A 488 23.10 27.59 -7.50
CA GLN A 488 23.23 28.91 -6.89
C GLN A 488 24.01 28.82 -5.56
N SER A 489 24.59 29.96 -5.16
CA SER A 489 25.16 30.15 -3.82
C SER A 489 24.06 30.06 -2.76
N TYR A 490 24.45 30.05 -1.48
CA TYR A 490 23.48 30.14 -0.39
C TYR A 490 22.68 31.45 -0.45
N LEU A 491 23.32 32.58 -0.78
CA LEU A 491 22.65 33.88 -0.97
C LEU A 491 21.69 33.83 -2.15
N GLY A 492 22.15 33.30 -3.29
CA GLY A 492 21.31 33.12 -4.46
C GLY A 492 20.10 32.21 -4.19
N MET A 493 20.24 31.18 -3.36
CA MET A 493 19.13 30.31 -2.97
C MET A 493 18.10 31.02 -2.10
N ILE A 494 18.54 31.88 -1.18
CA ILE A 494 17.65 32.68 -0.32
C ILE A 494 16.89 33.71 -1.15
N GLU A 495 17.58 34.41 -2.07
CA GLU A 495 16.95 35.32 -3.04
C GLU A 495 15.94 34.58 -3.93
N HIS A 496 16.36 33.46 -4.50
CA HIS A 496 15.52 32.61 -5.34
C HIS A 496 14.25 32.16 -4.60
N TRP A 497 14.37 31.76 -3.33
CA TRP A 497 13.21 31.38 -2.53
C TRP A 497 12.26 32.56 -2.33
N GLN A 498 12.77 33.74 -2.02
CA GLN A 498 11.94 34.95 -1.89
C GLN A 498 11.15 35.24 -3.18
N GLU A 499 11.80 35.13 -4.34
CA GLU A 499 11.21 35.49 -5.64
C GLU A 499 10.27 34.42 -6.20
N CYS A 500 10.68 33.16 -6.17
CA CYS A 500 9.97 32.06 -6.82
C CYS A 500 9.05 31.28 -5.86
N HIS A 501 9.34 31.35 -4.56
CA HIS A 501 8.63 30.59 -3.51
C HIS A 501 8.13 31.48 -2.38
N GLY A 502 8.09 32.80 -2.56
CA GLY A 502 7.57 33.75 -1.57
C GLY A 502 6.20 33.40 -0.97
N PRO A 503 5.22 32.83 -1.73
CA PRO A 503 3.95 32.36 -1.17
C PRO A 503 4.03 31.12 -0.26
N LEU A 504 5.22 30.54 -0.07
CA LEU A 504 5.47 29.40 0.81
C LEU A 504 6.42 29.83 1.95
N ARG A 505 6.24 29.21 3.12
CA ARG A 505 7.20 29.34 4.24
C ARG A 505 8.56 28.77 3.83
N TRP A 506 9.64 29.45 4.21
CA TRP A 506 11.00 28.93 4.04
C TRP A 506 11.11 27.47 4.51
N SER A 507 11.64 26.61 3.63
CA SER A 507 11.84 25.18 3.91
C SER A 507 12.95 24.59 3.04
N THR A 508 13.76 23.73 3.64
CA THR A 508 14.81 22.97 2.93
C THR A 508 14.33 21.68 2.29
N GLU A 509 13.06 21.29 2.46
CA GLU A 509 12.52 20.02 1.94
C GLU A 509 12.72 19.89 0.41
N HIS A 510 12.65 21.01 -0.30
CA HIS A 510 12.76 21.09 -1.75
C HIS A 510 14.10 21.69 -2.23
N ILE A 511 15.11 21.74 -1.36
CA ILE A 511 16.44 22.25 -1.68
C ILE A 511 17.44 21.09 -1.66
N ARG A 512 18.25 21.00 -2.71
CA ARG A 512 19.31 20.00 -2.82
C ARG A 512 20.67 20.67 -2.77
N TYR A 513 21.53 20.22 -1.87
CA TYR A 513 22.95 20.52 -1.88
C TYR A 513 23.69 19.65 -2.92
N PHE A 514 24.62 20.26 -3.65
CA PHE A 514 25.52 19.54 -4.55
C PHE A 514 26.93 19.50 -3.96
N PRO A 515 27.42 18.31 -3.55
CA PRO A 515 28.80 18.14 -3.12
C PRO A 515 29.77 18.60 -4.20
N SER A 516 30.86 19.24 -3.77
CA SER A 516 31.97 19.60 -4.65
C SER A 516 32.50 18.36 -5.37
N ASN A 517 32.82 18.50 -6.65
CA ASN A 517 33.52 17.49 -7.43
C ASN A 517 34.54 18.16 -8.34
N VAL A 518 35.46 17.35 -8.88
CA VAL A 518 36.58 17.83 -9.70
C VAL A 518 36.14 18.69 -10.90
N TYR A 519 34.94 18.46 -11.45
CA TYR A 519 34.42 19.27 -12.56
C TYR A 519 33.87 20.61 -12.08
N LEU A 520 33.20 20.65 -10.93
CA LEU A 520 32.72 21.88 -10.32
C LEU A 520 33.90 22.74 -9.85
N GLU A 521 34.88 22.14 -9.18
CA GLU A 521 36.11 22.81 -8.74
C GLU A 521 36.84 23.47 -9.89
N ARG A 522 37.06 22.75 -11.00
CA ARG A 522 37.70 23.33 -12.20
C ARG A 522 36.91 24.49 -12.81
N ARG A 523 35.57 24.42 -12.77
CA ARG A 523 34.71 25.50 -13.27
C ARG A 523 34.77 26.72 -12.35
N VAL A 524 34.73 26.51 -11.04
CA VAL A 524 34.86 27.57 -10.03
C VAL A 524 36.25 28.20 -10.12
N ASP A 525 37.34 27.42 -10.19
CA ASP A 525 38.70 27.92 -10.40
C ASP A 525 38.80 28.82 -11.63
N ARG A 526 38.29 28.36 -12.78
CA ARG A 526 38.27 29.16 -14.01
C ARG A 526 37.42 30.42 -13.85
N PHE A 527 36.31 30.33 -13.13
CA PHE A 527 35.46 31.48 -12.83
C PHE A 527 36.18 32.50 -11.95
N LEU A 528 36.83 32.07 -10.87
CA LEU A 528 37.64 32.92 -9.99
C LEU A 528 38.82 33.56 -10.74
N GLU A 529 39.50 32.81 -11.61
CA GLU A 529 40.57 33.32 -12.48
C GLU A 529 40.04 34.39 -13.45
N MET A 530 38.90 34.17 -14.10
CA MET A 530 38.21 35.19 -14.89
C MET A 530 37.79 36.38 -14.03
N LEU A 531 37.51 36.14 -12.75
CA LEU A 531 37.19 37.16 -11.79
C LEU A 531 38.44 37.91 -11.25
N CYS A 532 39.66 37.51 -11.62
CA CYS A 532 40.91 37.98 -11.02
C CYS A 532 40.94 37.83 -9.49
N LEU A 533 40.29 36.77 -8.98
CA LEU A 533 40.21 36.44 -7.56
C LEU A 533 41.10 35.23 -7.24
N PRO A 534 41.63 35.13 -6.01
CA PRO A 534 42.39 33.96 -5.59
C PRO A 534 41.48 32.72 -5.50
N LYS A 535 42.06 31.51 -5.58
CA LYS A 535 41.30 30.25 -5.61
C LYS A 535 40.54 29.94 -4.32
N ASP A 536 40.96 30.52 -3.21
CA ASP A 536 40.34 30.45 -1.89
C ASP A 536 39.38 31.63 -1.63
N ALA A 537 39.07 32.44 -2.64
CA ALA A 537 38.10 33.52 -2.51
C ALA A 537 36.75 32.99 -2.03
N THR A 538 36.19 33.68 -1.04
CA THR A 538 34.88 33.34 -0.49
C THR A 538 33.76 33.81 -1.42
N MET A 539 32.56 33.24 -1.28
CA MET A 539 31.41 33.63 -2.08
C MET A 539 31.04 35.10 -1.91
N SER A 540 31.17 35.66 -0.71
CA SER A 540 30.98 37.10 -0.48
C SER A 540 31.96 37.96 -1.30
N VAL A 541 33.21 37.52 -1.46
CA VAL A 541 34.21 38.21 -2.30
C VAL A 541 33.86 38.09 -3.78
N VAL A 542 33.36 36.93 -4.21
CA VAL A 542 32.89 36.68 -5.57
C VAL A 542 31.72 37.59 -5.94
N GLU A 543 30.69 37.65 -5.09
CA GLU A 543 29.51 38.48 -5.32
C GLU A 543 29.87 39.97 -5.36
N LYS A 544 30.69 40.46 -4.42
CA LYS A 544 31.18 41.84 -4.45
C LYS A 544 31.95 42.17 -5.74
N ALA A 545 32.76 41.24 -6.24
CA ALA A 545 33.50 41.44 -7.49
C ALA A 545 32.61 41.46 -8.74
N ILE A 546 31.47 40.78 -8.71
CA ILE A 546 30.43 40.83 -9.76
C ILE A 546 29.71 42.18 -9.67
N GLU A 547 29.37 42.61 -8.46
CA GLU A 547 28.62 43.83 -8.18
C GLU A 547 29.38 45.13 -8.49
N ASP A 548 30.69 45.18 -8.24
CA ASP A 548 31.52 46.34 -8.56
C ASP A 548 31.67 46.58 -10.08
N GLY A 549 31.01 45.77 -10.93
CA GLY A 549 30.93 45.96 -12.39
C GLY A 549 32.29 45.94 -13.10
N ARG A 550 33.33 45.39 -12.46
CA ARG A 550 34.73 45.57 -12.92
C ARG A 550 35.11 44.68 -14.10
N ARG A 551 34.33 44.57 -15.18
CA ARG A 551 34.76 43.74 -16.33
C ARG A 551 34.35 44.29 -17.68
N VAL A 552 35.38 44.70 -18.42
CA VAL A 552 35.37 44.71 -19.87
C VAL A 552 36.40 43.67 -20.31
N CYS A 553 36.04 42.80 -21.25
CA CYS A 553 37.03 42.02 -22.01
C CYS A 553 38.04 42.99 -22.65
N SER A 554 39.29 42.57 -22.84
CA SER A 554 40.28 43.33 -23.62
C SER A 554 39.82 43.64 -25.06
N CYS A 555 38.77 42.96 -25.53
CA CYS A 555 38.07 43.14 -26.79
C CYS A 555 36.90 44.15 -26.76
N GLY A 556 36.61 44.78 -25.61
CA GLY A 556 35.48 45.69 -25.42
C GLY A 556 34.15 45.00 -25.05
N PHE A 557 34.13 43.67 -24.92
CA PHE A 557 32.93 42.90 -24.60
C PHE A 557 32.57 42.98 -23.10
N ASP A 558 31.35 43.39 -22.78
CA ASP A 558 30.78 43.36 -21.44
C ASP A 558 30.15 41.97 -21.18
N PRO A 559 30.65 41.18 -20.21
CA PRO A 559 30.07 39.89 -19.86
C PRO A 559 28.60 39.94 -19.41
N ALA A 560 28.09 41.13 -19.02
CA ALA A 560 26.69 41.32 -18.64
C ALA A 560 25.73 41.36 -19.86
N GLU A 561 26.21 41.60 -21.09
CA GLU A 561 25.35 41.77 -22.26
C GLU A 561 24.93 40.46 -22.97
N LYS A 562 25.49 39.30 -22.63
CA LYS A 562 25.00 38.00 -23.13
C LYS A 562 25.03 36.88 -22.10
N PHE A 563 23.89 36.67 -21.46
CA PHE A 563 23.38 35.31 -21.23
C PHE A 563 22.07 35.14 -21.99
N PRO A 564 22.16 34.90 -23.31
CA PRO A 564 21.44 33.74 -23.81
C PRO A 564 22.28 32.98 -24.85
N GLY A 565 22.69 31.75 -24.52
CA GLY A 565 23.01 30.71 -25.49
C GLY A 565 24.35 30.81 -26.22
N GLU A 566 25.09 29.70 -26.14
CA GLU A 566 26.20 29.26 -27.00
C GLU A 566 27.59 29.84 -26.73
N ALA A 567 28.50 28.89 -26.49
CA ALA A 567 29.91 29.08 -26.23
C ALA A 567 30.68 29.15 -27.55
N ASP A 568 31.59 30.11 -27.66
CA ASP A 568 32.75 29.96 -28.54
C ASP A 568 34.05 30.24 -27.75
N THR A 569 35.02 29.36 -27.94
CA THR A 569 36.22 29.22 -27.11
C THR A 569 37.43 29.79 -27.83
N SER A 570 37.77 31.08 -27.64
CA SER A 570 39.13 31.58 -27.92
C SER A 570 39.37 33.05 -27.50
N HIS A 571 39.40 33.38 -26.21
CA HIS A 571 39.86 34.71 -25.79
C HIS A 571 40.89 34.62 -24.65
N THR A 572 42.10 35.08 -24.94
CA THR A 572 43.23 35.24 -24.00
C THR A 572 43.16 36.64 -23.38
N ILE A 573 43.12 36.70 -22.04
CA ILE A 573 43.01 37.95 -21.26
C ILE A 573 44.42 38.50 -21.02
N GLY A 574 44.66 39.75 -21.41
CA GLY A 574 45.92 40.49 -21.18
C GLY A 574 45.64 41.87 -20.58
N PHE A 575 46.49 42.28 -19.62
CA PHE A 575 46.38 43.53 -18.86
C PHE A 575 46.79 44.76 -19.68
N LYS A 576 46.16 45.92 -19.43
CA LYS A 576 46.69 47.26 -19.78
C LYS A 576 47.09 47.99 -18.49
N PRO A 577 48.26 48.66 -18.40
CA PRO A 577 48.63 49.44 -17.23
C PRO A 577 47.94 50.82 -17.22
N LEU A 578 47.67 51.32 -16.01
CA LEU A 578 47.18 52.68 -15.74
C LEU A 578 48.16 53.76 -16.24
N PRO A 579 47.71 54.93 -16.71
CA PRO A 579 48.59 56.07 -16.95
C PRO A 579 49.12 56.60 -15.61
N LYS A 580 50.41 56.90 -15.56
CA LYS A 580 51.02 57.69 -14.47
C LYS A 580 50.84 59.17 -14.82
N ASP A 581 50.31 59.94 -13.88
CA ASP A 581 50.29 61.39 -13.98
C ASP A 581 51.65 62.01 -13.62
N ASP A 582 51.88 63.17 -14.25
CA ASP A 582 52.61 64.36 -13.78
C ASP A 582 54.06 64.59 -14.30
N PRO A 583 54.59 65.83 -14.25
CA PRO A 583 54.35 66.97 -15.16
C PRO A 583 55.65 67.56 -15.74
N GLN A 584 55.63 68.12 -16.97
CA GLN A 584 56.58 69.20 -17.36
C GLN A 584 56.23 69.87 -18.70
N ALA A 585 55.90 71.16 -18.58
CA ALA A 585 56.16 72.33 -19.43
C ALA A 585 56.51 72.19 -20.93
N GLU A 586 55.71 72.94 -21.71
CA GLU A 586 56.10 73.88 -22.78
C GLU A 586 56.92 73.39 -23.99
N ALA A 587 56.29 73.41 -25.17
CA ALA A 587 56.55 74.43 -26.21
C ALA A 587 55.59 74.26 -27.41
N GLN A 588 55.16 75.41 -27.95
CA GLN A 588 54.22 75.62 -29.04
C GLN A 588 54.73 75.11 -30.40
N GLU A 589 53.84 74.64 -31.29
CA GLU A 589 53.94 74.97 -32.72
C GLU A 589 52.58 74.83 -33.46
N LYS A 590 52.10 76.01 -33.89
CA LYS A 590 51.17 76.35 -34.99
C LYS A 590 49.71 75.91 -35.00
#